data_AF-X1GK33-F1
#
_entry.id   AF-X1GK33-F1
#
_cell.length_a   1.000
_cell.length_b   1.000
_cell.length_c   1.000
_cell.angle_alpha   90.00
_cell.angle_beta   90.00
_cell.angle_gamma   90.00
#
_symmetry.space_group_name_H-M   'P 1'
#
loop_
_entity.id
_entity.type
_entity.pdbx_description
1 polymer ?
#
loop_
_entity_poly.entity_id
_entity_poly.type
_entity_poly.pdbx_seq_one_letter_code
_entity_poly.pdbx_strand_id
1 'polypeptide(L)'
;MTGYKKINELLHLADRAKANGNYTLAEKFIEQLFVEALKSKDAKLITIAAETLLEHRRLHIANVLRDIKRIDPLQSLRKALS
;
A
#
# COMPACT_ATOMS: atom_id res chain seq x y z
N MET A 1 19.33 -5.27 18.85
CA MET A 1 19.77 -4.78 17.52
C MET A 1 19.05 -5.44 16.33
N THR A 2 18.18 -6.44 16.51
CA THR A 2 17.50 -7.17 15.40
C THR A 2 16.25 -6.48 14.84
N GLY A 3 15.57 -5.63 15.61
CA GLY A 3 14.32 -4.98 15.18
C GLY A 3 14.51 -4.00 14.00
N TYR A 4 15.50 -3.11 14.08
CA TYR A 4 15.75 -2.09 13.05
C TYR A 4 16.11 -2.68 11.68
N LYS A 5 16.87 -3.79 11.65
CA LYS A 5 17.18 -4.49 10.40
C LYS A 5 15.91 -5.01 9.73
N LYS A 6 15.02 -5.62 10.50
CA LYS A 6 13.74 -6.16 10.00
C LYS A 6 12.81 -5.06 9.49
N ILE A 7 12.74 -3.93 10.20
CA ILE A 7 11.98 -2.74 9.78
C ILE A 7 12.50 -2.22 8.42
N ASN A 8 13.82 -2.08 8.26
CA ASN A 8 14.42 -1.65 7.00
C ASN A 8 14.15 -2.64 5.85
N GLU A 9 14.24 -3.95 6.12
CA GLU A 9 13.91 -4.97 5.12
C GLU A 9 12.44 -4.89 4.68
N LEU A 10 11.51 -4.71 5.62
CA LEU A 10 10.08 -4.56 5.31
C LEU A 10 9.80 -3.30 4.49
N LEU A 11 10.47 -2.18 4.79
CA LEU A 11 10.39 -0.96 3.98
C LEU A 11 10.86 -1.21 2.54
N HIS A 12 12.02 -1.85 2.37
CA HIS A 12 12.56 -2.18 1.04
C HIS A 12 11.67 -3.15 0.24
N LEU A 13 11.02 -4.10 0.92
CA LEU A 13 10.10 -5.05 0.28
C LEU A 13 8.78 -4.38 -0.12
N ALA A 14 8.22 -3.54 0.75
CA ALA A 14 7.03 -2.76 0.46
C ALA A 14 7.24 -1.85 -0.77
N ASP A 15 8.38 -1.15 -0.83
CA ASP A 15 8.70 -0.25 -1.93
C ASP A 15 8.86 -1.00 -3.26
N ARG A 16 9.58 -2.14 -3.26
CA ARG A 16 9.69 -3.01 -4.45
C ARG A 16 8.33 -3.55 -4.90
N ALA A 17 7.46 -3.94 -3.98
CA ALA A 17 6.13 -4.41 -4.33
C ALA A 17 5.28 -3.30 -4.97
N LYS A 18 5.37 -2.05 -4.47
CA LYS A 18 4.72 -0.88 -5.07
C LYS A 18 5.27 -0.59 -6.47
N ALA A 19 6.58 -0.59 -6.64
CA ALA A 19 7.23 -0.35 -7.93
C ALA A 19 6.78 -1.35 -9.01
N ASN A 20 6.51 -2.60 -8.62
CA ASN A 20 6.00 -3.65 -9.50
C ASN A 20 4.47 -3.61 -9.68
N GLY A 21 3.77 -2.61 -9.12
CA GLY A 21 2.30 -2.50 -9.19
C GLY A 21 1.54 -3.51 -8.32
N ASN A 22 2.22 -4.27 -7.46
CA ASN A 22 1.59 -5.23 -6.56
C ASN A 22 1.20 -4.56 -5.23
N TYR A 23 0.18 -3.71 -5.29
CA TYR A 23 -0.28 -2.92 -4.15
C TYR A 23 -0.78 -3.76 -2.97
N THR A 24 -1.37 -4.94 -3.25
CA THR A 24 -1.81 -5.88 -2.22
C THR A 24 -0.62 -6.47 -1.45
N LEU A 25 0.46 -6.85 -2.14
CA LEU A 25 1.66 -7.36 -1.49
C LEU A 25 2.39 -6.26 -0.71
N ALA A 26 2.44 -5.05 -1.27
CA ALA A 26 2.98 -3.88 -0.58
C ALA A 26 2.24 -3.62 0.74
N GLU A 27 0.90 -3.69 0.74
CA GLU A 27 0.10 -3.51 1.93
C GLU A 27 0.45 -4.54 3.02
N LYS A 28 0.58 -5.82 2.66
CA LYS A 28 1.00 -6.87 3.61
C LYS A 28 2.35 -6.58 4.26
N PHE A 29 3.32 -6.06 3.51
CA PHE A 29 4.62 -5.68 4.08
C PHE A 29 4.52 -4.47 5.01
N ILE A 30 3.68 -3.49 4.68
CA ILE A 30 3.43 -2.31 5.53
C ILE A 30 2.68 -2.70 6.82
N GLU A 31 1.74 -3.64 6.75
CA GLU A 31 1.08 -4.20 7.94
C GLU A 31 2.07 -4.92 8.86
N GLN A 32 2.98 -5.72 8.28
CA GLN A 32 4.06 -6.35 9.05
C GLN A 32 5.01 -5.31 9.66
N LEU A 33 5.32 -4.24 8.93
CA LEU A 33 6.12 -3.11 9.44
C LEU A 33 5.45 -2.48 10.66
N PHE A 34 4.13 -2.26 10.60
CA PHE A 34 3.36 -1.73 11.72
C PHE A 34 3.41 -2.65 12.95
N VAL A 35 3.25 -3.96 12.75
CA VAL A 35 3.36 -4.95 13.85
C VAL A 35 4.75 -4.96 14.47
N GLU A 36 5.81 -4.87 13.66
CA GLU A 36 7.19 -4.78 14.19
C GLU A 36 7.45 -3.43 14.88
N ALA A 37 6.86 -2.34 14.40
CA ALA A 37 6.90 -1.05 15.07
C ALA A 37 6.24 -1.11 16.45
N LEU A 38 5.08 -1.76 16.58
CA LEU A 38 4.43 -1.97 17.88
C LEU A 38 5.33 -2.75 18.86
N LYS A 39 6.06 -3.77 18.39
CA LYS A 39 7.00 -4.53 19.23
C LYS A 39 8.18 -3.70 19.73
N SER A 40 8.61 -2.70 18.96
CA SER A 40 9.71 -1.81 19.34
C SER A 40 9.35 -0.89 20.52
N LYS A 41 8.06 -0.67 20.78
CA LYS A 41 7.53 0.33 21.74
C LYS A 41 8.00 1.76 21.47
N ASP A 42 8.51 2.05 20.27
CA ASP A 42 8.87 3.39 19.83
C ASP A 42 7.63 4.08 19.26
N ALA A 43 7.08 5.04 20.01
CA ALA A 43 5.89 5.78 19.61
C ALA A 43 6.07 6.50 18.27
N LYS A 44 7.27 7.03 17.99
CA LYS A 44 7.55 7.73 16.74
C LYS A 44 7.50 6.76 15.56
N LEU A 45 8.08 5.57 15.73
CA LEU A 45 8.07 4.54 14.70
C LEU A 45 6.64 4.02 14.45
N ILE A 46 5.86 3.84 15.51
CA ILE A 46 4.46 3.41 15.42
C ILE A 46 3.64 4.43 14.61
N THR A 47 3.79 5.73 14.92
CA THR A 47 3.10 6.80 14.18
C THR A 47 3.48 6.77 12.70
N ILE A 48 4.77 6.72 12.37
CA ILE A 48 5.24 6.68 10.98
C ILE A 48 4.68 5.46 10.23
N ALA A 49 4.70 4.27 10.85
CA ALA A 49 4.18 3.06 10.24
C ALA A 49 2.65 3.12 10.03
N ALA A 50 1.91 3.69 10.97
CA ALA A 50 0.47 3.90 10.86
C ALA A 50 0.11 4.88 9.73
N GLU A 51 0.79 6.03 9.67
CA GLU A 51 0.61 7.02 8.60
C GLU A 51 0.93 6.42 7.23
N THR A 52 2.00 5.64 7.14
CA THR A 52 2.38 4.94 5.90
C THR A 52 1.29 3.97 5.43
N LEU A 53 0.68 3.22 6.35
CA LEU A 53 -0.41 2.30 6.02
C LEU A 53 -1.65 3.04 5.53
N LEU A 54 -2.03 4.14 6.19
CA LEU A 54 -3.17 4.96 5.79
C LEU A 54 -2.97 5.58 4.41
N GLU A 55 -1.79 6.16 4.16
CA GLU A 55 -1.47 6.77 2.86
C GLU A 55 -1.39 5.73 1.75
N HIS A 56 -0.83 4.55 2.01
CA HIS A 56 -0.85 3.45 1.04
C HIS A 56 -2.28 3.06 0.65
N ARG A 57 -3.17 2.88 1.63
CA ARG A 57 -4.59 2.56 1.38
C ARG A 57 -5.30 3.66 0.60
N ARG A 58 -5.06 4.94 0.94
CA ARG A 58 -5.62 6.09 0.20
C ARG A 58 -5.18 6.09 -1.26
N LEU A 59 -3.88 5.92 -1.53
CA LEU A 59 -3.34 5.87 -2.88
C LEU A 59 -3.83 4.64 -3.65
N HIS A 60 -3.92 3.48 -2.99
CA HIS A 60 -4.44 2.26 -3.60
C HIS A 60 -5.90 2.46 -4.03
N ILE A 61 -6.76 3.00 -3.16
CA ILE A 61 -8.15 3.33 -3.50
C ILE A 61 -8.21 4.32 -4.67
N ALA A 62 -7.42 5.38 -4.65
CA ALA A 62 -7.37 6.36 -5.74
C ALA A 62 -6.97 5.71 -7.08
N ASN A 63 -6.00 4.81 -7.07
CA ASN A 63 -5.58 4.05 -8.26
C ASN A 63 -6.70 3.14 -8.76
N VAL A 64 -7.34 2.35 -7.88
CA VAL A 64 -8.46 1.48 -8.24
C VAL A 64 -9.62 2.28 -8.81
N LEU A 65 -9.98 3.40 -8.18
CA LEU A 65 -11.04 4.29 -8.68
C LEU A 65 -10.71 4.88 -10.06
N ARG A 66 -9.46 5.27 -10.28
CA ARG A 66 -9.01 5.74 -11.60
C ARG A 66 -9.15 4.65 -12.65
N ASP A 67 -8.79 3.41 -12.33
CA ASP A 67 -8.87 2.29 -13.26
C ASP A 67 -10.33 1.90 -13.55
N ILE A 68 -11.20 1.90 -12.53
CA ILE A 68 -12.66 1.73 -12.72
C ILE A 68 -13.23 2.82 -13.63
N LYS A 69 -12.89 4.09 -13.38
CA LYS A 69 -13.33 5.22 -14.23
C LYS A 69 -12.83 5.16 -15.67
N ARG A 70 -11.75 4.42 -15.96
CA ARG A 70 -11.29 4.16 -17.34
C ARG A 70 -12.10 3.06 -18.02
N ILE A 71 -12.65 2.11 -17.26
CA ILE A 71 -13.50 1.03 -17.79
C ILE A 71 -14.90 1.56 -18.14
N ASP A 72 -15.45 2.45 -17.32
CA ASP A 72 -16.82 2.98 -17.48
C ASP A 72 -17.14 3.70 -18.82
N PRO A 73 -16.25 4.55 -19.40
CA PRO A 73 -16.50 5.15 -20.71
C PRO A 73 -16.50 4.11 -21.85
N LEU A 74 -15.77 2.99 -21.70
CA LEU A 74 -15.79 1.90 -22.69
C LEU A 74 -17.07 1.08 -22.59
N GLN A 75 -17.62 0.91 -21.38
CA GLN A 75 -18.86 0.16 -21.15
C GLN A 75 -20.08 0.92 -21.66
N SER A 76 -20.11 2.25 -21.50
CA SER A 76 -21.13 3.13 -22.10
C SER A 76 -21.03 3.20 -23.62
N LEU A 77 -19.83 3.26 -24.21
CA LEU A 77 -19.64 3.21 -25.66
C LEU A 77 -20.08 1.86 -26.26
N ARG A 78 -19.79 0.75 -25.58
CA ARG A 78 -20.19 -0.61 -26.02
C ARG A 78 -21.71 -0.82 -25.95
N LYS A 79 -22.40 -0.18 -25.00
CA LYS A 79 -23.87 -0.15 -24.93
C LYS A 79 -24.50 0.72 -26.01
N ALA A 80 -23.81 1.77 -26.47
CA ALA A 80 -24.31 2.64 -27.54
C ALA A 80 -24.14 2.05 -28.96
N LEU A 81 -23.24 1.08 -29.11
CA LEU A 81 -22.92 0.41 -30.38
C LEU A 81 -23.60 -0.97 -30.54
N SER A 82 -24.41 -1.39 -29.57
CA SER A 82 -25.17 -2.66 -29.58
C SER A 82 -26.66 -2.40 -29.61
#